data_AF-A0A7S9KS23-F1
#
_entry.id   AF-A0A7S9KS23-F1
#
_cell.length_a   1.000
_cell.length_b   1.000
_cell.length_c   1.000
_cell.angle_alpha   90.00
_cell.angle_beta   90.00
_cell.angle_gamma   90.00
#
_symmetry.space_group_name_H-M   'P 1'
#
loop_
_entity.id
_entity.type
_entity.pdbx_description
1 polymer ?
#
loop_
_entity_poly.entity_id
_entity_poly.type
_entity_poly.pdbx_seq_one_letter_code
_entity_poly.pdbx_strand_id
1 'polypeptide(L)'
;MPNTGRPSQDCHLCRRRRVKCDLARPGCQRCFKYGVDCPGYREQHELVFRNASPLAIKKRKKRASAKGTEQDGTNASSESGGSRSTIPNSQNSTGATIFVFDSNTDLSSSSSSSSSSSTPRDDMASCLTSLPRPLMEHWTNHSIPILLNVYSTLSFLHNIYRINARNGPLIWAAHLFSRTYVTNMRYPVHVHKESTVETQRELGTYLGKTLSSVNAALREPGGAFRDDVLATVWILASYELLVGSLIHVEPLSPWHLHTRGLYSMLQTRGVEPLYTAEGRTAFWPCYNMVQVQALVSNTECPPESDTWLGIIKNHHHDGGSYGFYVSVFITKCTHVQATILGLLRQHDFVAAEEQYESLIQQLEAAEEEVNQHATTTNGCNREWDFYMRNLYFSAIIKGYSCILFLTNFLTHYANCRLPLAKLRAQRANCIQMIRAGAQFIIDSITVALSTLIAAKDKSPRVLFDAMKMVWPLKSVYVSDSALAEQRDQAEVALVFIGKEFGVRQALHTYSDRMPLPLEARLPLEMEPGDDATPAFSQ
;
A
#
# COMPACT_ATOMS: atom_id res chain seq x y z
N MET A 1 27.11 39.72 15.52
CA MET A 1 25.70 39.66 15.97
C MET A 1 24.81 39.44 14.76
N PRO A 2 23.97 38.38 14.72
CA PRO A 2 22.94 38.25 13.68
C PRO A 2 21.80 39.26 13.93
N ASN A 3 21.23 39.79 12.86
CA ASN A 3 20.26 40.88 12.90
C ASN A 3 18.88 40.37 13.41
N THR A 4 18.35 40.97 14.49
CA THR A 4 17.14 40.49 15.20
C THR A 4 15.83 41.17 14.75
N GLY A 5 15.87 41.99 13.70
CA GLY A 5 14.69 42.65 13.14
C GLY A 5 13.70 41.70 12.43
N ARG A 6 12.41 42.07 12.40
CA ARG A 6 11.42 41.41 11.52
C ARG A 6 11.88 41.55 10.05
N PRO A 7 11.90 40.47 9.24
CA PRO A 7 12.27 40.59 7.84
C PRO A 7 11.26 41.45 7.06
N SER A 8 11.73 42.19 6.05
CA SER A 8 10.87 43.09 5.28
C SER A 8 9.85 42.34 4.41
N GLN A 9 8.67 42.94 4.27
CA GLN A 9 7.53 42.44 3.47
C GLN A 9 7.59 42.91 2.01
N ASP A 10 8.61 43.67 1.62
CA ASP A 10 8.77 44.19 0.26
C ASP A 10 8.80 43.07 -0.79
N CYS A 11 8.33 43.37 -2.01
CA CYS A 11 8.45 42.44 -3.13
C CYS A 11 9.92 42.11 -3.42
N HIS A 12 10.19 40.94 -4.03
CA HIS A 12 11.55 40.45 -4.22
C HIS A 12 12.44 41.45 -5.00
N LEU A 13 11.89 42.18 -5.96
CA LEU A 13 12.61 43.19 -6.73
C LEU A 13 12.89 44.48 -5.94
N CYS A 14 11.91 45.02 -5.21
CA CYS A 14 12.13 46.20 -4.35
C CYS A 14 13.16 45.91 -3.24
N ARG A 15 13.09 44.73 -2.63
CA ARG A 15 14.07 44.28 -1.63
C ARG A 15 15.48 44.15 -2.21
N ARG A 16 15.63 43.54 -3.39
CA ARG A 16 16.93 43.44 -4.10
C ARG A 16 17.51 44.82 -4.41
N ARG A 17 16.65 45.75 -4.85
CA ARG A 17 17.01 47.15 -5.15
C ARG A 17 17.14 48.05 -3.92
N ARG A 18 16.87 47.54 -2.71
CA ARG A 18 16.88 48.29 -1.43
C ARG A 18 16.00 49.55 -1.43
N VAL A 19 14.86 49.51 -2.13
CA VAL A 19 13.88 50.61 -2.17
C VAL A 19 12.59 50.22 -1.45
N LYS A 20 11.95 51.18 -0.76
CA LYS A 20 10.69 50.95 -0.04
C LYS A 20 9.56 50.58 -1.02
N CYS A 21 8.95 49.42 -0.81
CA CYS A 21 7.83 48.93 -1.58
C CYS A 21 6.50 49.54 -1.10
N ASP A 22 5.55 49.72 -2.02
CA ASP A 22 4.18 50.18 -1.75
C ASP A 22 3.19 49.04 -1.40
N LEU A 23 3.63 47.78 -1.53
CA LEU A 23 2.88 46.56 -1.16
C LEU A 23 1.53 46.34 -1.90
N ALA A 24 1.25 47.07 -2.98
CA ALA A 24 0.03 46.89 -3.77
C ALA A 24 -0.06 45.49 -4.42
N ARG A 25 -1.28 44.96 -4.57
CA ARG A 25 -1.56 43.66 -5.23
C ARG A 25 -2.35 43.89 -6.52
N PRO A 26 -2.14 43.08 -7.58
CA PRO A 26 -1.27 41.91 -7.66
C PRO A 26 0.24 42.21 -7.73
N GLY A 27 0.64 43.44 -8.07
CA GLY A 27 2.04 43.87 -8.10
C GLY A 27 2.23 45.30 -7.61
N CYS A 28 3.44 45.64 -7.16
CA CYS A 28 3.72 46.97 -6.60
C CYS A 28 3.85 48.03 -7.70
N GLN A 29 3.33 49.23 -7.44
CA GLN A 29 3.39 50.38 -8.35
C GLN A 29 4.83 50.79 -8.67
N ARG A 30 5.77 50.51 -7.76
CA ARG A 30 7.21 50.81 -7.97
C ARG A 30 7.92 49.85 -8.92
N CYS A 31 7.40 48.64 -9.13
CA CYS A 31 7.83 47.73 -10.20
C CYS A 31 7.22 48.17 -11.54
N PHE A 32 5.93 48.49 -11.56
CA PHE A 32 5.24 48.96 -12.76
C PHE A 32 5.88 50.22 -13.35
N LYS A 33 6.13 51.26 -12.53
CA LYS A 33 6.86 52.49 -12.95
C LYS A 33 8.33 52.26 -13.32
N TYR A 34 8.88 51.08 -13.02
CA TYR A 34 10.23 50.68 -13.42
C TYR A 34 10.24 49.86 -14.72
N GLY A 35 9.07 49.59 -15.32
CA GLY A 35 8.95 48.84 -16.58
C GLY A 35 9.22 47.34 -16.43
N VAL A 36 9.05 46.76 -15.24
CA VAL A 36 9.29 45.34 -14.98
C VAL A 36 8.15 44.75 -14.16
N ASP A 37 7.65 43.58 -14.57
CA ASP A 37 6.62 42.85 -13.84
C ASP A 37 7.06 42.55 -12.41
N CYS A 38 6.14 42.73 -11.46
CA CYS A 38 6.44 42.51 -10.05
C CYS A 38 6.55 41.00 -9.77
N PRO A 39 7.72 40.47 -9.34
CA PRO A 39 7.93 39.03 -9.13
C PRO A 39 7.31 38.52 -7.82
N GLY A 40 6.16 39.07 -7.42
CA GLY A 40 5.46 38.74 -6.20
C GLY A 40 6.14 39.19 -4.90
N TYR A 41 5.48 38.83 -3.80
CA TYR A 41 5.90 39.06 -2.42
C TYR A 41 6.31 37.74 -1.79
N ARG A 42 7.24 37.77 -0.84
CA ARG A 42 7.61 36.58 -0.08
C ARG A 42 6.40 36.03 0.68
N GLU A 43 6.20 34.73 0.63
CA GLU A 43 5.15 34.10 1.41
C GLU A 43 5.45 34.09 2.92
N GLN A 44 4.42 34.36 3.72
CA GLN A 44 4.55 34.51 5.17
C GLN A 44 5.09 33.26 5.89
N HIS A 45 4.98 32.08 5.27
CA HIS A 45 5.48 30.83 5.83
C HIS A 45 7.02 30.70 5.77
N GLU A 46 7.72 31.42 4.87
CA GLU A 46 9.19 31.51 4.87
C GLU A 46 9.74 32.42 5.99
N LEU A 47 8.88 33.18 6.66
CA LEU A 47 9.28 34.21 7.62
C LEU A 47 9.30 33.73 9.08
N VAL A 48 9.00 32.45 9.33
CA VAL A 48 8.94 31.85 10.67
C VAL A 48 9.98 30.75 10.84
N PHE A 49 11.24 31.06 10.56
CA PHE A 49 12.37 30.28 11.08
C PHE A 49 12.66 30.70 12.51
N ARG A 50 12.22 29.90 13.48
CA ARG A 50 12.59 30.03 14.88
C ARG A 50 13.17 28.69 15.35
N ASN A 51 14.49 28.62 15.46
CA ASN A 51 15.15 27.53 16.18
C ASN A 51 14.73 27.60 17.65
N ALA A 52 13.70 26.83 18.00
CA ALA A 52 13.26 26.67 19.38
C ALA A 52 14.26 25.75 20.10
N SER A 53 15.22 26.33 20.81
CA SER A 53 16.05 25.52 21.72
C SER A 53 15.13 24.84 22.76
N PRO A 54 15.40 23.58 23.16
CA PRO A 54 14.53 22.85 24.09
C PRO A 54 14.25 23.58 25.41
N LEU A 55 15.18 24.42 25.85
CA LEU A 55 15.08 25.26 27.04
C LEU A 55 13.98 26.35 26.93
N ALA A 56 13.74 26.90 25.74
CA ALA A 56 12.69 27.89 25.51
C ALA A 56 11.28 27.27 25.62
N ILE A 57 11.13 26.00 25.19
CA ILE A 57 9.87 25.25 25.28
C ILE A 57 9.53 24.95 26.75
N LYS A 58 10.50 24.52 27.57
CA LYS A 58 10.32 24.36 29.03
C LYS A 58 9.89 25.66 29.72
N LYS A 59 10.50 26.80 29.41
CA LYS A 59 10.08 28.12 29.96
C LYS A 59 8.66 28.52 29.52
N ARG A 60 8.23 28.19 28.28
CA ARG A 60 6.87 28.50 27.81
C ARG A 60 5.80 27.63 28.47
N LYS A 61 6.05 26.32 28.65
CA LYS A 61 5.15 25.45 29.44
C LYS A 61 4.97 25.96 30.88
N LYS A 62 6.07 26.34 31.56
CA LYS A 62 6.03 26.86 32.94
C LYS A 62 5.34 28.22 33.11
N ARG A 63 5.21 29.02 32.03
CA ARG A 63 4.43 30.28 32.03
C ARG A 63 2.95 30.07 31.66
N ALA A 64 2.62 29.04 30.89
CA ALA A 64 1.23 28.70 30.57
C ALA A 64 0.50 28.10 31.79
N SER A 65 1.18 27.26 32.59
CA SER A 65 0.64 26.69 33.82
C SER A 65 0.46 27.69 34.97
N ALA A 66 1.00 28.90 34.85
CA ALA A 66 0.94 29.95 35.87
C ALA A 66 -0.06 31.08 35.53
N LYS A 67 -0.95 30.84 34.55
CA LYS A 67 -1.92 31.85 34.08
C LYS A 67 -3.36 31.32 33.97
N GLY A 68 -3.66 30.24 34.71
CA GLY A 68 -4.98 29.60 34.79
C GLY A 68 -5.73 29.85 36.09
N THR A 69 -5.24 30.76 36.95
CA THR A 69 -5.79 31.01 38.29
C THR A 69 -5.69 32.49 38.62
N GLU A 70 -6.53 33.32 37.99
CA GLU A 70 -6.92 34.68 38.39
C GLU A 70 -7.69 35.34 37.23
N GLN A 71 -9.01 35.45 37.36
CA GLN A 71 -9.83 36.64 37.01
C GLN A 71 -11.32 36.31 37.14
N ASP A 72 -11.84 36.58 38.32
CA ASP A 72 -13.22 37.02 38.54
C ASP A 72 -13.17 38.50 38.97
N GLY A 73 -14.19 39.29 38.64
CA GLY A 73 -14.31 40.70 39.09
C GLY A 73 -14.23 41.83 38.04
N THR A 74 -15.41 42.32 37.65
CA THR A 74 -15.82 43.75 37.52
C THR A 74 -15.17 44.75 36.52
N ASN A 75 -16.01 45.18 35.55
CA ASN A 75 -16.38 46.56 35.14
C ASN A 75 -15.34 47.71 35.04
N ALA A 76 -15.27 48.38 33.86
CA ALA A 76 -15.87 49.73 33.65
C ALA A 76 -15.58 50.39 32.27
N SER A 77 -16.49 51.28 31.87
CA SER A 77 -16.75 52.00 30.61
C SER A 77 -15.70 52.98 30.02
N SER A 78 -15.77 53.21 28.69
CA SER A 78 -15.73 54.51 27.93
C SER A 78 -15.47 54.20 26.43
N GLU A 79 -16.35 54.53 25.47
CA GLU A 79 -16.50 55.82 24.75
C GLU A 79 -15.20 56.38 24.10
N SER A 80 -15.18 56.96 22.88
CA SER A 80 -16.19 57.09 21.80
C SER A 80 -15.52 57.61 20.48
N GLY A 81 -16.25 57.60 19.36
CA GLY A 81 -15.95 58.37 18.11
C GLY A 81 -15.08 57.69 17.03
N GLY A 82 -15.36 57.80 15.73
CA GLY A 82 -16.54 58.35 15.04
C GLY A 82 -16.26 58.82 13.60
N SER A 83 -17.21 58.58 12.67
CA SER A 83 -17.33 59.22 11.34
C SER A 83 -16.26 58.90 10.25
N ARG A 84 -16.56 58.96 8.93
CA ARG A 84 -17.83 58.93 8.17
C ARG A 84 -17.53 58.52 6.70
N SER A 85 -18.56 58.02 6.02
CA SER A 85 -18.59 57.56 4.63
C SER A 85 -18.46 58.66 3.56
N THR A 86 -18.00 58.27 2.35
CA THR A 86 -18.54 58.78 1.07
C THR A 86 -18.32 57.78 -0.08
N ILE A 87 -19.35 57.64 -0.92
CA ILE A 87 -19.36 56.91 -2.20
C ILE A 87 -19.09 57.93 -3.32
N PRO A 88 -18.57 57.51 -4.49
CA PRO A 88 -19.36 57.81 -5.70
C PRO A 88 -19.59 56.58 -6.59
N ASN A 89 -20.71 56.63 -7.30
CA ASN A 89 -21.28 55.56 -8.11
C ASN A 89 -21.03 55.85 -9.61
N SER A 90 -20.74 54.84 -10.42
CA SER A 90 -20.98 54.87 -11.88
C SER A 90 -21.04 53.45 -12.45
N GLN A 91 -21.73 53.29 -13.57
CA GLN A 91 -22.38 52.05 -13.98
C GLN A 91 -21.69 51.29 -15.12
N ASN A 92 -22.15 50.04 -15.31
CA ASN A 92 -22.12 49.23 -16.53
C ASN A 92 -20.77 48.71 -17.06
N SER A 93 -20.56 47.40 -16.96
CA SER A 93 -20.80 46.49 -18.09
C SER A 93 -20.68 45.01 -17.69
N THR A 94 -21.39 44.13 -18.41
CA THR A 94 -21.54 42.69 -18.16
C THR A 94 -20.43 41.85 -18.77
N GLY A 95 -20.04 40.74 -18.13
CA GLY A 95 -19.17 39.74 -18.75
C GLY A 95 -18.74 38.60 -17.82
N ALA A 96 -19.56 37.56 -17.70
CA ALA A 96 -19.17 36.30 -17.08
C ALA A 96 -18.68 35.30 -18.15
N THR A 97 -17.41 34.91 -18.10
CA THR A 97 -16.82 33.98 -19.09
C THR A 97 -17.05 32.53 -18.67
N ILE A 98 -18.15 31.95 -19.15
CA ILE A 98 -18.33 30.50 -19.25
C ILE A 98 -17.59 30.04 -20.51
N PHE A 99 -16.64 29.11 -20.38
CA PHE A 99 -16.02 28.46 -21.53
C PHE A 99 -16.74 27.15 -21.87
N VAL A 100 -17.59 27.23 -22.90
CA VAL A 100 -18.13 26.06 -23.62
C VAL A 100 -17.09 25.63 -24.65
N PHE A 101 -16.89 24.33 -24.84
CA PHE A 101 -16.09 23.79 -25.95
C PHE A 101 -17.06 23.25 -27.00
N ASP A 102 -17.01 23.81 -28.21
CA ASP A 102 -17.92 23.47 -29.30
C ASP A 102 -17.40 22.27 -30.12
N SER A 103 -18.30 21.59 -30.83
CA SER A 103 -18.01 20.44 -31.68
C SER A 103 -18.40 20.73 -33.13
N ASN A 104 -17.85 19.94 -34.08
CA ASN A 104 -17.92 20.12 -35.56
C ASN A 104 -16.85 21.11 -36.09
N THR A 105 -16.25 20.98 -37.28
CA THR A 105 -16.25 19.97 -38.37
C THR A 105 -14.88 20.10 -39.13
N ASP A 106 -14.49 19.36 -40.19
CA ASP A 106 -15.20 18.41 -41.07
C ASP A 106 -14.27 17.31 -41.64
N LEU A 107 -14.84 16.40 -42.44
CA LEU A 107 -14.18 15.39 -43.26
C LEU A 107 -13.89 15.94 -44.68
N SER A 108 -12.77 15.57 -45.29
CA SER A 108 -12.57 15.68 -46.75
C SER A 108 -11.58 14.64 -47.26
N SER A 109 -12.00 13.85 -48.25
CA SER A 109 -11.29 12.68 -48.78
C SER A 109 -11.00 12.81 -50.28
N SER A 110 -9.81 12.39 -50.72
CA SER A 110 -9.55 12.10 -52.14
C SER A 110 -8.41 11.10 -52.35
N SER A 111 -8.74 9.90 -52.82
CA SER A 111 -7.88 8.97 -53.58
C SER A 111 -7.52 9.57 -54.96
N SER A 112 -6.55 9.12 -55.77
CA SER A 112 -5.65 7.95 -55.84
C SER A 112 -4.27 8.40 -56.42
N SER A 113 -3.30 7.61 -56.95
CA SER A 113 -3.19 6.20 -57.36
C SER A 113 -1.73 5.66 -57.22
N SER A 114 -1.29 4.73 -58.08
CA SER A 114 0.01 4.03 -58.04
C SER A 114 0.74 4.00 -59.40
N SER A 115 2.08 4.19 -59.45
CA SER A 115 3.06 3.21 -59.99
C SER A 115 4.49 3.75 -60.29
N SER A 116 5.50 2.92 -59.98
CA SER A 116 6.81 2.72 -60.66
C SER A 116 7.92 3.81 -60.75
N SER A 117 9.01 3.55 -60.01
CA SER A 117 10.44 3.60 -60.41
C SER A 117 11.11 4.87 -60.97
N SER A 118 12.03 5.47 -60.19
CA SER A 118 13.46 5.63 -60.54
C SER A 118 14.27 6.25 -59.39
N THR A 119 15.57 5.96 -59.31
CA THR A 119 16.56 6.65 -58.46
C THR A 119 17.49 7.46 -59.38
N PRO A 120 18.01 8.63 -58.97
CA PRO A 120 19.20 8.63 -58.11
C PRO A 120 19.29 9.74 -57.03
N ARG A 121 19.97 9.36 -55.94
CA ARG A 121 20.89 10.08 -55.02
C ARG A 121 20.96 11.61 -54.92
N ASP A 122 21.20 12.00 -53.66
CA ASP A 122 21.94 13.17 -53.14
C ASP A 122 21.30 14.58 -53.25
N ASP A 123 20.42 14.91 -52.28
CA ASP A 123 20.44 16.20 -51.53
C ASP A 123 19.31 16.30 -50.48
N MET A 124 19.52 15.77 -49.26
CA MET A 124 18.60 16.03 -48.12
C MET A 124 19.26 15.88 -46.73
N ALA A 125 20.52 16.33 -46.60
CA ALA A 125 21.26 16.31 -45.34
C ALA A 125 21.01 17.59 -44.49
N SER A 126 19.75 18.03 -44.31
CA SER A 126 19.37 19.08 -43.34
C SER A 126 17.85 19.19 -43.08
N CYS A 127 17.20 18.09 -42.75
CA CYS A 127 15.99 18.16 -41.91
C CYS A 127 16.40 17.79 -40.49
N LEU A 128 16.73 18.81 -39.70
CA LEU A 128 17.08 18.67 -38.29
C LEU A 128 15.98 17.87 -37.57
N THR A 129 16.35 16.73 -37.00
CA THR A 129 15.50 15.99 -36.07
C THR A 129 15.19 16.92 -34.89
N SER A 130 13.97 17.48 -34.89
CA SER A 130 13.50 18.26 -33.75
C SER A 130 13.43 17.31 -32.55
N LEU A 131 14.40 17.42 -31.63
CA LEU A 131 14.23 16.83 -30.30
C LEU A 131 12.87 17.32 -29.78
N PRO A 132 11.99 16.43 -29.31
CA PRO A 132 10.74 16.84 -28.70
C PRO A 132 11.06 17.87 -27.61
N ARG A 133 10.54 19.09 -27.75
CA ARG A 133 10.66 20.09 -26.67
C ARG A 133 10.07 19.43 -25.41
N PRO A 134 10.80 19.38 -24.29
CA PRO A 134 10.25 18.78 -23.09
C PRO A 134 9.02 19.57 -22.67
N LEU A 135 7.84 18.95 -22.79
CA LEU A 135 6.61 19.46 -22.23
C LEU A 135 6.79 19.50 -20.71
N MET A 136 6.93 20.70 -20.15
CA MET A 136 7.06 20.89 -18.70
C MET A 136 5.67 20.82 -18.06
N GLU A 137 5.08 19.63 -18.12
CA GLU A 137 3.90 19.30 -17.35
C GLU A 137 4.25 19.11 -15.87
N HIS A 138 3.33 19.51 -14.99
CA HIS A 138 3.51 19.28 -13.56
C HIS A 138 3.30 17.78 -13.27
N TRP A 139 4.19 17.19 -12.48
CA TRP A 139 4.26 15.72 -12.29
C TRP A 139 2.94 15.07 -11.83
N THR A 140 2.07 15.83 -11.16
CA THR A 140 0.73 15.38 -10.75
C THR A 140 -0.11 14.90 -11.93
N ASN A 141 0.07 15.46 -13.13
CA ASN A 141 -0.61 15.03 -14.36
C ASN A 141 -0.31 13.56 -14.69
N HIS A 142 0.88 13.08 -14.36
CA HIS A 142 1.31 11.71 -14.64
C HIS A 142 0.99 10.73 -13.49
N SER A 143 0.50 11.20 -12.34
CA SER A 143 0.23 10.32 -11.19
C SER A 143 -0.82 9.25 -11.47
N ILE A 144 -1.99 9.63 -11.98
CA ILE A 144 -3.06 8.67 -12.33
C ILE A 144 -2.59 7.71 -13.44
N PRO A 145 -1.97 8.16 -14.55
CA PRO A 145 -1.35 7.26 -15.53
C PRO A 145 -0.28 6.31 -14.96
N ILE A 146 0.57 6.76 -14.03
CA ILE A 146 1.56 5.89 -13.37
C ILE A 146 0.85 4.83 -12.54
N LEU A 147 -0.10 5.23 -11.69
CA LEU A 147 -0.86 4.32 -10.83
C LEU A 147 -1.63 3.27 -11.64
N LEU A 148 -2.33 3.69 -12.71
CA LEU A 148 -3.05 2.80 -13.61
C LEU A 148 -2.13 1.89 -14.42
N ASN A 149 -0.88 2.30 -14.69
CA ASN A 149 0.10 1.39 -15.28
C ASN A 149 0.65 0.38 -14.27
N VAL A 150 0.86 0.76 -12.99
CA VAL A 150 1.24 -0.20 -11.93
C VAL A 150 0.14 -1.25 -11.75
N TYR A 151 -1.11 -0.79 -11.67
CA TYR A 151 -2.27 -1.63 -11.39
C TYR A 151 -3.10 -1.99 -12.64
N SER A 152 -2.45 -2.17 -13.79
CA SER A 152 -3.14 -2.37 -15.08
C SER A 152 -4.01 -3.63 -15.16
N THR A 153 -3.80 -4.58 -14.25
CA THR A 153 -4.60 -5.80 -14.09
C THR A 153 -5.90 -5.59 -13.30
N LEU A 154 -6.03 -4.45 -12.61
CA LEU A 154 -7.16 -4.13 -11.74
C LEU A 154 -8.15 -3.20 -12.47
N SER A 155 -8.98 -3.81 -13.33
CA SER A 155 -9.99 -3.11 -14.14
C SER A 155 -10.93 -2.21 -13.33
N PHE A 156 -11.22 -2.56 -12.06
CA PHE A 156 -12.03 -1.73 -11.17
C PHE A 156 -11.43 -0.33 -10.94
N LEU A 157 -10.10 -0.21 -10.82
CA LEU A 157 -9.44 1.10 -10.68
C LEU A 157 -9.60 1.93 -11.95
N HIS A 158 -9.41 1.33 -13.13
CA HIS A 158 -9.64 2.01 -14.41
C HIS A 158 -11.09 2.53 -14.53
N ASN A 159 -12.07 1.72 -14.13
CA ASN A 159 -13.48 2.11 -14.13
C ASN A 159 -13.76 3.27 -13.16
N ILE A 160 -13.26 3.20 -11.93
CA ILE A 160 -13.46 4.27 -10.93
C ILE A 160 -12.79 5.58 -11.39
N TYR A 161 -11.56 5.54 -11.93
CA TYR A 161 -10.91 6.75 -12.45
C TYR A 161 -11.62 7.34 -13.67
N ARG A 162 -12.26 6.51 -14.51
CA ARG A 162 -13.09 6.98 -15.63
C ARG A 162 -14.35 7.70 -15.16
N ILE A 163 -14.96 7.24 -14.06
CA ILE A 163 -16.22 7.77 -13.52
C ILE A 163 -15.97 8.99 -12.61
N ASN A 164 -15.02 8.90 -11.68
CA ASN A 164 -14.76 9.87 -10.60
C ASN A 164 -13.53 10.76 -10.86
N ALA A 165 -13.26 11.10 -12.12
CA ALA A 165 -11.98 11.66 -12.58
C ALA A 165 -11.55 13.01 -11.97
N ARG A 166 -12.46 13.80 -11.36
CA ARG A 166 -12.24 15.26 -11.21
C ARG A 166 -12.06 15.80 -9.80
N ASN A 167 -12.57 15.15 -8.75
CA ASN A 167 -12.36 15.53 -7.35
C ASN A 167 -12.61 14.33 -6.42
N GLY A 168 -11.71 14.05 -5.47
CA GLY A 168 -11.93 12.99 -4.48
C GLY A 168 -10.66 12.51 -3.76
N PRO A 169 -10.82 11.61 -2.76
CA PRO A 169 -9.70 11.03 -2.02
C PRO A 169 -8.74 10.24 -2.92
N LEU A 170 -9.28 9.65 -3.98
CA LEU A 170 -8.56 8.77 -4.91
C LEU A 170 -7.48 9.50 -5.74
N ILE A 171 -7.66 10.79 -6.01
CA ILE A 171 -6.65 11.62 -6.70
C ILE A 171 -5.44 11.87 -5.77
N TRP A 172 -5.69 12.16 -4.50
CA TRP A 172 -4.63 12.33 -3.51
C TRP A 172 -3.86 11.03 -3.26
N ALA A 173 -4.55 9.89 -3.30
CA ALA A 173 -3.93 8.56 -3.25
C ALA A 173 -2.99 8.32 -4.45
N ALA A 174 -3.41 8.67 -5.68
CA ALA A 174 -2.53 8.60 -6.85
C ALA A 174 -1.28 9.48 -6.67
N HIS A 175 -1.45 10.75 -6.26
CA HIS A 175 -0.32 11.65 -6.02
C HIS A 175 0.67 11.07 -5.00
N LEU A 176 0.17 10.59 -3.86
CA LEU A 176 0.97 9.97 -2.80
C LEU A 176 1.75 8.73 -3.30
N PHE A 177 1.04 7.81 -3.95
CA PHE A 177 1.59 6.54 -4.41
C PHE A 177 2.63 6.75 -5.51
N SER A 178 2.29 7.51 -6.57
CA SER A 178 3.20 7.75 -7.70
C SER A 178 4.43 8.56 -7.29
N ARG A 179 4.30 9.51 -6.35
CA ARG A 179 5.45 10.26 -5.83
C ARG A 179 6.40 9.33 -5.05
N THR A 180 5.86 8.40 -4.28
CA THR A 180 6.63 7.38 -3.55
C THR A 180 7.33 6.42 -4.50
N TYR A 181 6.60 5.88 -5.48
CA TYR A 181 7.16 5.02 -6.53
C TYR A 181 8.34 5.70 -7.25
N VAL A 182 8.13 6.90 -7.81
CA VAL A 182 9.18 7.64 -8.52
C VAL A 182 10.36 7.96 -7.59
N THR A 183 10.10 8.28 -6.32
CA THR A 183 11.17 8.53 -5.34
C THR A 183 12.00 7.28 -5.09
N ASN A 184 11.38 6.14 -4.79
CA ASN A 184 12.09 4.90 -4.48
C ASN A 184 12.85 4.36 -5.70
N MET A 185 12.33 4.54 -6.92
CA MET A 185 12.98 4.11 -8.16
C MET A 185 14.13 5.03 -8.59
N ARG A 186 13.99 6.35 -8.41
CA ARG A 186 14.97 7.36 -8.87
C ARG A 186 16.07 7.65 -7.85
N TYR A 187 15.79 7.44 -6.56
CA TYR A 187 16.73 7.58 -5.47
C TYR A 187 16.86 6.24 -4.73
N PRO A 188 17.61 5.27 -5.26
CA PRO A 188 18.07 4.14 -4.46
C PRO A 188 18.76 4.66 -3.19
N VAL A 189 18.68 3.87 -2.11
CA VAL A 189 18.68 4.22 -0.67
C VAL A 189 19.87 5.07 -0.14
N HIS A 190 20.80 5.50 -0.99
CA HIS A 190 22.11 6.06 -0.64
C HIS A 190 22.33 7.55 -1.03
N VAL A 191 21.33 8.26 -1.58
CA VAL A 191 21.54 9.60 -2.19
C VAL A 191 20.91 10.77 -1.40
N HIS A 192 21.77 11.57 -0.76
CA HIS A 192 21.57 12.87 -0.08
C HIS A 192 20.57 12.96 1.10
N LYS A 193 21.02 13.59 2.20
CA LYS A 193 20.25 13.76 3.46
C LYS A 193 19.25 14.93 3.48
N GLU A 194 19.35 15.89 2.55
CA GLU A 194 18.47 17.07 2.54
C GLU A 194 17.21 16.84 1.69
N SER A 195 17.36 16.22 0.52
CA SER A 195 16.25 15.82 -0.36
C SER A 195 15.29 14.81 0.29
N THR A 196 15.77 13.96 1.20
CA THR A 196 14.93 12.98 1.90
C THR A 196 13.94 13.64 2.87
N VAL A 197 14.35 14.70 3.58
CA VAL A 197 13.48 15.43 4.52
C VAL A 197 12.40 16.21 3.76
N GLU A 198 12.76 16.85 2.65
CA GLU A 198 11.81 17.55 1.79
C GLU A 198 10.79 16.58 1.17
N THR A 199 11.26 15.45 0.65
CA THR A 199 10.39 14.41 0.09
C THR A 199 9.49 13.79 1.16
N GLN A 200 10.00 13.53 2.37
CA GLN A 200 9.18 13.02 3.48
C GLN A 200 8.10 14.03 3.91
N ARG A 201 8.41 15.33 3.92
CA ARG A 201 7.45 16.41 4.20
C ARG A 201 6.39 16.54 3.10
N GLU A 202 6.80 16.39 1.84
CA GLU A 202 5.90 16.38 0.68
C GLU A 202 4.94 15.18 0.75
N LEU A 203 5.47 13.96 0.94
CA LEU A 203 4.67 12.74 1.10
C LEU A 203 3.72 12.83 2.30
N GLY A 204 4.18 13.36 3.44
CA GLY A 204 3.32 13.62 4.60
C GLY A 204 2.19 14.62 4.32
N THR A 205 2.44 15.59 3.44
CA THR A 205 1.40 16.54 2.98
C THR A 205 0.36 15.86 2.09
N TYR A 206 0.79 14.98 1.18
CA TYR A 206 -0.13 14.18 0.36
C TYR A 206 -0.94 13.18 1.19
N LEU A 207 -0.29 12.43 2.09
CA LEU A 207 -0.94 11.50 3.02
C LEU A 207 -1.97 12.22 3.89
N GLY A 208 -1.62 13.38 4.47
CA GLY A 208 -2.54 14.19 5.25
C GLY A 208 -3.77 14.65 4.45
N LYS A 209 -3.62 14.99 3.17
CA LYS A 209 -4.74 15.32 2.27
C LYS A 209 -5.59 14.10 1.94
N THR A 210 -4.98 12.95 1.61
CA THR A 210 -5.70 11.70 1.33
C THR A 210 -6.54 11.29 2.53
N LEU A 211 -5.95 11.23 3.73
CA LEU A 211 -6.65 10.88 4.97
C LEU A 211 -7.75 11.89 5.32
N SER A 212 -7.50 13.19 5.14
CA SER A 212 -8.53 14.22 5.37
C SER A 212 -9.71 14.08 4.40
N SER A 213 -9.44 13.76 3.13
CA SER A 213 -10.46 13.57 2.10
C SER A 213 -11.26 12.27 2.31
N VAL A 214 -10.63 11.19 2.76
CA VAL A 214 -11.32 9.95 3.17
C VAL A 214 -12.20 10.22 4.38
N ASN A 215 -11.68 10.89 5.41
CA ASN A 215 -12.44 11.25 6.62
C ASN A 215 -13.55 12.28 6.38
N ALA A 216 -13.53 13.01 5.26
CA ALA A 216 -14.65 13.84 4.83
C ALA A 216 -15.72 12.98 4.15
N ALA A 217 -15.34 12.18 3.14
CA ALA A 217 -16.26 11.30 2.42
C ALA A 217 -16.97 10.28 3.33
N LEU A 218 -16.27 9.71 4.33
CA LEU A 218 -16.86 8.78 5.31
C LEU A 218 -17.84 9.43 6.29
N ARG A 219 -17.88 10.77 6.39
CA ARG A 219 -18.90 11.50 7.18
C ARG A 219 -20.17 11.81 6.40
N GLU A 220 -20.14 11.68 5.08
CA GLU A 220 -21.33 11.83 4.24
C GLU A 220 -22.22 10.58 4.35
N PRO A 221 -23.56 10.71 4.38
CA PRO A 221 -24.46 9.56 4.28
C PRO A 221 -24.15 8.75 3.01
N GLY A 222 -23.99 7.43 3.16
CA GLY A 222 -23.58 6.55 2.06
C GLY A 222 -22.07 6.54 1.77
N GLY A 223 -21.24 7.30 2.49
CA GLY A 223 -19.79 7.42 2.25
C GLY A 223 -19.01 6.11 2.15
N ALA A 224 -19.36 5.11 2.98
CA ALA A 224 -18.73 3.78 2.96
C ALA A 224 -19.06 2.94 1.71
N PHE A 225 -20.17 3.24 1.03
CA PHE A 225 -20.61 2.57 -0.20
C PHE A 225 -19.94 3.14 -1.46
N ARG A 226 -19.21 4.26 -1.34
CA ARG A 226 -18.49 4.87 -2.45
C ARG A 226 -17.23 4.08 -2.83
N ASP A 227 -17.09 3.71 -4.11
CA ASP A 227 -15.96 2.91 -4.59
C ASP A 227 -14.64 3.68 -4.65
N ASP A 228 -14.67 5.00 -4.86
CA ASP A 228 -13.47 5.84 -4.80
C ASP A 228 -12.84 5.87 -3.41
N VAL A 229 -13.67 5.78 -2.35
CA VAL A 229 -13.21 5.68 -0.96
C VAL A 229 -12.60 4.30 -0.70
N LEU A 230 -13.26 3.22 -1.12
CA LEU A 230 -12.75 1.84 -0.93
C LEU A 230 -11.40 1.65 -1.65
N ALA A 231 -11.34 2.06 -2.92
CA ALA A 231 -10.10 2.05 -3.71
C ALA A 231 -9.00 2.90 -3.09
N THR A 232 -9.34 4.05 -2.49
CA THR A 232 -8.35 4.89 -1.79
C THR A 232 -7.74 4.16 -0.59
N VAL A 233 -8.56 3.54 0.26
CA VAL A 233 -8.06 2.81 1.44
C VAL A 233 -7.20 1.61 1.02
N TRP A 234 -7.55 0.96 -0.10
CA TRP A 234 -6.76 -0.13 -0.67
C TRP A 234 -5.40 0.35 -1.21
N ILE A 235 -5.36 1.50 -1.88
CA ILE A 235 -4.10 2.14 -2.31
C ILE A 235 -3.26 2.58 -1.10
N LEU A 236 -3.88 3.06 -0.01
CA LEU A 236 -3.15 3.38 1.23
C LEU A 236 -2.52 2.13 1.84
N ALA A 237 -3.26 1.03 1.99
CA ALA A 237 -2.68 -0.24 2.44
C ALA A 237 -1.55 -0.72 1.51
N SER A 238 -1.68 -0.54 0.20
CA SER A 238 -0.62 -0.87 -0.78
C SER A 238 0.59 0.08 -0.71
N TYR A 239 0.39 1.35 -0.37
CA TYR A 239 1.43 2.34 -0.18
C TYR A 239 2.34 2.00 1.01
N GLU A 240 1.80 1.45 2.10
CA GLU A 240 2.58 1.05 3.28
C GLU A 240 3.66 0.00 2.95
N LEU A 241 3.40 -0.89 1.97
CA LEU A 241 4.38 -1.85 1.43
C LEU A 241 5.51 -1.15 0.65
N LEU A 242 5.23 -0.04 -0.04
CA LEU A 242 6.26 0.75 -0.74
C LEU A 242 7.12 1.57 0.21
N VAL A 243 6.56 2.12 1.30
CA VAL A 243 7.34 2.90 2.27
C VAL A 243 8.04 2.05 3.33
N GLY A 244 7.64 0.79 3.53
CA GLY A 244 8.24 -0.12 4.50
C GLY A 244 7.81 0.17 5.94
N SER A 245 6.59 0.66 6.13
CA SER A 245 6.07 1.13 7.43
C SER A 245 5.55 0.01 8.33
N LEU A 246 5.60 -1.26 7.91
CA LEU A 246 5.24 -2.41 8.75
C LEU A 246 6.42 -2.73 9.67
N ILE A 247 6.63 -1.85 10.65
CA ILE A 247 7.65 -1.93 11.69
C ILE A 247 6.94 -2.21 13.03
N HIS A 248 7.46 -3.16 13.81
CA HIS A 248 6.85 -3.69 15.04
C HIS A 248 6.84 -2.73 16.26
N VAL A 249 7.06 -1.43 16.08
CA VAL A 249 7.25 -0.46 17.19
C VAL A 249 5.92 0.03 17.81
N GLU A 250 4.79 -0.18 17.12
CA GLU A 250 3.45 0.13 17.64
C GLU A 250 2.53 -1.11 17.52
N PRO A 251 1.54 -1.29 18.43
CA PRO A 251 0.70 -2.49 18.49
C PRO A 251 -0.16 -2.73 17.24
N LEU A 252 -0.33 -1.73 16.38
CA LEU A 252 -0.91 -1.83 15.04
C LEU A 252 -0.12 -0.93 14.09
N SER A 253 0.56 -1.51 13.09
CA SER A 253 1.19 -0.69 12.04
C SER A 253 0.14 -0.02 11.14
N PRO A 254 0.48 1.06 10.40
CA PRO A 254 -0.46 1.75 9.49
C PRO A 254 -1.17 0.80 8.51
N TRP A 255 -0.48 -0.22 8.03
CA TRP A 255 -1.05 -1.25 7.16
C TRP A 255 -2.21 -2.02 7.82
N HIS A 256 -2.07 -2.43 9.08
CA HIS A 256 -3.13 -3.11 9.83
C HIS A 256 -4.34 -2.19 10.03
N LEU A 257 -4.13 -0.89 10.22
CA LEU A 257 -5.21 0.09 10.34
C LEU A 257 -5.96 0.26 9.02
N HIS A 258 -5.26 0.33 7.88
CA HIS A 258 -5.88 0.42 6.56
C HIS A 258 -6.64 -0.85 6.19
N THR A 259 -6.07 -2.03 6.41
CA THR A 259 -6.72 -3.31 6.12
C THR A 259 -7.91 -3.59 7.07
N ARG A 260 -7.84 -3.19 8.34
CA ARG A 260 -9.03 -3.14 9.23
C ARG A 260 -10.09 -2.16 8.73
N GLY A 261 -9.68 -1.03 8.15
CA GLY A 261 -10.57 -0.09 7.47
C GLY A 261 -11.29 -0.75 6.28
N LEU A 262 -10.55 -1.48 5.43
CA LEU A 262 -11.13 -2.26 4.33
C LEU A 262 -12.15 -3.27 4.84
N TYR A 263 -11.82 -4.08 5.84
CA TYR A 263 -12.77 -5.02 6.45
C TYR A 263 -14.05 -4.32 6.92
N SER A 264 -13.92 -3.21 7.66
CA SER A 264 -15.05 -2.43 8.16
C SER A 264 -15.94 -1.90 7.03
N MET A 265 -15.35 -1.51 5.90
CA MET A 265 -16.09 -1.07 4.70
C MET A 265 -16.77 -2.23 3.99
N LEU A 266 -16.12 -3.39 3.85
CA LEU A 266 -16.72 -4.60 3.27
C LEU A 266 -17.92 -5.08 4.11
N GLN A 267 -17.77 -5.10 5.44
CA GLN A 267 -18.84 -5.41 6.38
C GLN A 267 -20.02 -4.43 6.25
N THR A 268 -19.74 -3.12 6.17
CA THR A 268 -20.77 -2.08 6.01
C THR A 268 -21.53 -2.20 4.67
N ARG A 269 -20.84 -2.60 3.60
CA ARG A 269 -21.42 -2.82 2.26
C ARG A 269 -22.27 -4.10 2.19
N GLY A 270 -22.09 -5.02 3.13
CA GLY A 270 -22.85 -6.27 3.19
C GLY A 270 -22.64 -7.16 1.96
N VAL A 271 -23.71 -7.84 1.56
CA VAL A 271 -23.67 -8.87 0.50
C VAL A 271 -24.12 -8.38 -0.88
N GLU A 272 -24.77 -7.21 -0.99
CA GLU A 272 -25.33 -6.72 -2.26
C GLU A 272 -24.31 -6.67 -3.42
N PRO A 273 -23.07 -6.17 -3.22
CA PRO A 273 -22.07 -6.14 -4.30
C PRO A 273 -21.61 -7.53 -4.76
N LEU A 274 -21.85 -8.58 -3.97
CA LEU A 274 -21.36 -9.93 -4.26
C LEU A 274 -22.22 -10.67 -5.29
N TYR A 275 -23.47 -10.24 -5.51
CA TYR A 275 -24.34 -10.84 -6.51
C TYR A 275 -23.96 -10.46 -7.96
N THR A 276 -23.26 -9.34 -8.16
CA THR A 276 -22.85 -8.87 -9.50
C THR A 276 -21.36 -9.08 -9.73
N ALA A 277 -20.97 -9.39 -10.98
CA ALA A 277 -19.55 -9.52 -11.34
C ALA A 277 -18.80 -8.19 -11.13
N GLU A 278 -19.44 -7.06 -11.44
CA GLU A 278 -18.86 -5.71 -11.26
C GLU A 278 -18.54 -5.41 -9.79
N GLY A 279 -19.48 -5.64 -8.86
CA GLY A 279 -19.26 -5.41 -7.43
C GLY A 279 -18.16 -6.32 -6.84
N ARG A 280 -18.02 -7.55 -7.36
CA ARG A 280 -16.92 -8.46 -6.97
C ARG A 280 -15.53 -8.00 -7.41
N THR A 281 -15.41 -7.17 -8.45
CA THR A 281 -14.08 -6.70 -8.95
C THR A 281 -13.29 -5.90 -7.92
N ALA A 282 -13.98 -5.12 -7.07
CA ALA A 282 -13.37 -4.38 -5.96
C ALA A 282 -13.31 -5.20 -4.65
N PHE A 283 -14.24 -6.14 -4.46
CA PHE A 283 -14.23 -7.06 -3.31
C PHE A 283 -12.95 -7.89 -3.27
N TRP A 284 -12.58 -8.55 -4.38
CA TRP A 284 -11.49 -9.52 -4.39
C TRP A 284 -10.14 -8.95 -3.90
N PRO A 285 -9.63 -7.82 -4.41
CA PRO A 285 -8.37 -7.25 -3.91
C PRO A 285 -8.45 -6.74 -2.47
N CYS A 286 -9.62 -6.26 -2.03
CA CYS A 286 -9.80 -5.78 -0.66
C CYS A 286 -9.86 -6.92 0.36
N TYR A 287 -10.67 -7.94 0.08
CA TYR A 287 -10.81 -9.12 0.92
C TYR A 287 -9.49 -9.92 0.97
N ASN A 288 -8.78 -10.04 -0.14
CA ASN A 288 -7.45 -10.66 -0.17
C ASN A 288 -6.45 -10.00 0.81
N MET A 289 -6.43 -8.66 0.93
CA MET A 289 -5.59 -7.99 1.94
C MET A 289 -5.99 -8.35 3.37
N VAL A 290 -7.29 -8.50 3.65
CA VAL A 290 -7.81 -8.96 4.96
C VAL A 290 -7.36 -10.41 5.24
N GLN A 291 -7.40 -11.29 4.25
CA GLN A 291 -6.90 -12.67 4.37
C GLN A 291 -5.38 -12.73 4.61
N VAL A 292 -4.60 -11.91 3.91
CA VAL A 292 -3.16 -11.78 4.14
C VAL A 292 -2.88 -11.26 5.56
N GLN A 293 -3.67 -10.31 6.07
CA GLN A 293 -3.56 -9.88 7.47
C GLN A 293 -3.86 -11.03 8.44
N ALA A 294 -4.93 -11.80 8.23
CA ALA A 294 -5.25 -12.94 9.11
C ALA A 294 -4.09 -13.96 9.18
N LEU A 295 -3.51 -14.33 8.03
CA LEU A 295 -2.32 -15.20 7.95
C LEU A 295 -1.11 -14.63 8.69
N VAL A 296 -0.79 -13.34 8.49
CA VAL A 296 0.40 -12.69 9.08
C VAL A 296 0.22 -12.43 10.59
N SER A 297 -0.98 -12.02 11.01
CA SER A 297 -1.30 -11.68 12.40
C SER A 297 -1.64 -12.89 13.27
N ASN A 298 -1.73 -14.09 12.70
CA ASN A 298 -2.18 -15.32 13.40
C ASN A 298 -3.61 -15.22 13.96
N THR A 299 -4.50 -14.56 13.22
CA THR A 299 -5.92 -14.45 13.55
C THR A 299 -6.77 -15.22 12.55
N GLU A 300 -8.03 -15.41 12.87
CA GLU A 300 -9.02 -15.88 11.90
C GLU A 300 -9.31 -14.81 10.85
N CYS A 301 -9.79 -15.25 9.69
CA CYS A 301 -10.54 -14.38 8.77
C CYS A 301 -11.87 -13.91 9.42
N PRO A 302 -12.51 -12.86 8.88
CA PRO A 302 -13.83 -12.41 9.35
C PRO A 302 -14.89 -13.52 9.43
N PRO A 303 -15.82 -13.48 10.40
CA PRO A 303 -16.92 -14.45 10.45
C PRO A 303 -17.85 -14.36 9.24
N GLU A 304 -17.93 -13.20 8.58
CA GLU A 304 -18.69 -13.05 7.34
C GLU A 304 -18.08 -13.79 6.13
N SER A 305 -16.82 -14.24 6.22
CA SER A 305 -16.09 -14.88 5.12
C SER A 305 -16.79 -16.09 4.51
N ASP A 306 -17.33 -16.99 5.34
CA ASP A 306 -18.07 -18.17 4.85
C ASP A 306 -19.38 -17.75 4.14
N THR A 307 -20.01 -16.65 4.55
CA THR A 307 -21.21 -16.11 3.88
C THR A 307 -20.85 -15.46 2.55
N TRP A 308 -19.79 -14.63 2.52
CA TRP A 308 -19.32 -13.97 1.30
C TRP A 308 -18.88 -14.99 0.24
N LEU A 309 -18.04 -15.94 0.62
CA LEU A 309 -17.58 -17.00 -0.29
C LEU A 309 -18.73 -17.95 -0.67
N GLY A 310 -19.65 -18.25 0.24
CA GLY A 310 -20.85 -19.04 -0.06
C GLY A 310 -21.74 -18.43 -1.14
N ILE A 311 -21.94 -17.10 -1.13
CA ILE A 311 -22.66 -16.39 -2.21
C ILE A 311 -21.89 -16.48 -3.53
N ILE A 312 -20.59 -16.20 -3.49
CA ILE A 312 -19.73 -16.21 -4.69
C ILE A 312 -19.68 -17.60 -5.35
N LYS A 313 -19.65 -18.68 -4.55
CA LYS A 313 -19.66 -20.08 -5.02
C LYS A 313 -20.81 -20.37 -5.99
N ASN A 314 -21.97 -19.75 -5.75
CA ASN A 314 -23.18 -19.96 -6.54
C ASN A 314 -23.20 -19.18 -7.87
N HIS A 315 -22.18 -18.36 -8.18
CA HIS A 315 -22.08 -17.58 -9.40
C HIS A 315 -21.00 -18.11 -10.36
N HIS A 316 -21.45 -18.66 -11.50
CA HIS A 316 -20.64 -19.41 -12.48
C HIS A 316 -19.33 -18.76 -12.97
N HIS A 317 -19.18 -17.44 -12.92
CA HIS A 317 -17.97 -16.76 -13.42
C HIS A 317 -16.81 -16.73 -12.43
N ASP A 318 -17.07 -16.75 -11.12
CA ASP A 318 -16.03 -16.56 -10.08
C ASP A 318 -15.93 -17.76 -9.13
N GLY A 319 -17.06 -18.39 -8.79
CA GLY A 319 -17.13 -19.50 -7.83
C GLY A 319 -16.42 -20.80 -8.27
N GLY A 320 -16.03 -20.90 -9.55
CA GLY A 320 -15.21 -21.99 -10.09
C GLY A 320 -13.74 -21.62 -10.34
N SER A 321 -13.32 -20.40 -10.00
CA SER A 321 -11.95 -19.94 -10.28
C SER A 321 -10.93 -20.52 -9.29
N TYR A 322 -9.68 -20.73 -9.73
CA TYR A 322 -8.61 -21.18 -8.84
C TYR A 322 -8.41 -20.21 -7.65
N GLY A 323 -8.49 -18.90 -7.90
CA GLY A 323 -8.44 -17.87 -6.85
C GLY A 323 -9.56 -17.97 -5.80
N PHE A 324 -10.77 -18.40 -6.18
CA PHE A 324 -11.84 -18.65 -5.23
C PHE A 324 -11.49 -19.78 -4.26
N TYR A 325 -11.04 -20.93 -4.77
CA TYR A 325 -10.68 -22.08 -3.93
C TYR A 325 -9.49 -21.78 -3.01
N VAL A 326 -8.48 -21.06 -3.51
CA VAL A 326 -7.38 -20.55 -2.65
C VAL A 326 -7.91 -19.63 -1.55
N SER A 327 -8.91 -18.79 -1.83
CA SER A 327 -9.52 -17.92 -0.81
C SER A 327 -10.31 -18.73 0.24
N VAL A 328 -10.99 -19.81 -0.14
CA VAL A 328 -11.61 -20.77 0.80
C VAL A 328 -10.54 -21.44 1.66
N PHE A 329 -9.48 -21.98 1.04
CA PHE A 329 -8.36 -22.62 1.75
C PHE A 329 -7.71 -21.68 2.77
N ILE A 330 -7.42 -20.44 2.42
CA ILE A 330 -6.86 -19.45 3.36
C ILE A 330 -7.82 -19.20 4.53
N THR A 331 -9.13 -19.18 4.30
CA THR A 331 -10.13 -19.03 5.36
C THR A 331 -10.08 -20.21 6.35
N LYS A 332 -9.97 -21.46 5.87
CA LYS A 332 -9.83 -22.63 6.76
C LYS A 332 -8.44 -22.70 7.42
N CYS A 333 -7.36 -22.40 6.69
CA CYS A 333 -6.01 -22.31 7.25
C CYS A 333 -5.91 -21.24 8.37
N THR A 334 -6.59 -20.09 8.22
CA THR A 334 -6.58 -19.03 9.24
C THR A 334 -7.38 -19.40 10.50
N HIS A 335 -8.40 -20.26 10.39
CA HIS A 335 -9.07 -20.87 11.54
C HIS A 335 -8.17 -21.91 12.25
N VAL A 336 -7.59 -22.85 11.49
CA VAL A 336 -6.70 -23.90 12.03
C VAL A 336 -5.49 -23.29 12.75
N GLN A 337 -4.80 -22.30 12.16
CA GLN A 337 -3.68 -21.63 12.85
C GLN A 337 -4.13 -20.93 14.15
N ALA A 338 -5.29 -20.29 14.17
CA ALA A 338 -5.72 -19.47 15.29
C ALA A 338 -6.12 -20.34 16.49
N THR A 339 -6.79 -21.45 16.20
CA THR A 339 -7.15 -22.49 17.18
C THR A 339 -5.90 -23.14 17.76
N ILE A 340 -4.97 -23.60 16.92
CA ILE A 340 -3.69 -24.18 17.38
C ILE A 340 -2.92 -23.19 18.27
N LEU A 341 -2.80 -21.94 17.86
CA LEU A 341 -2.05 -20.95 18.63
C LEU A 341 -2.80 -20.48 19.88
N GLY A 342 -4.13 -20.64 19.94
CA GLY A 342 -4.91 -20.59 21.17
C GLY A 342 -4.47 -21.67 22.17
N LEU A 343 -4.56 -22.93 21.74
CA LEU A 343 -4.19 -24.13 22.54
C LEU A 343 -2.75 -24.04 23.08
N LEU A 344 -1.79 -23.73 22.20
CA LEU A 344 -0.37 -23.60 22.57
C LEU A 344 -0.11 -22.47 23.56
N ARG A 345 -0.78 -21.30 23.43
CA ARG A 345 -0.64 -20.21 24.43
C ARG A 345 -1.24 -20.59 25.78
N GLN A 346 -2.35 -21.31 25.78
CA GLN A 346 -3.03 -21.78 26.99
C GLN A 346 -2.30 -22.96 27.67
N HIS A 347 -1.35 -23.60 26.98
CA HIS A 347 -0.69 -24.85 27.40
C HIS A 347 -1.69 -25.99 27.67
N ASP A 348 -2.82 -26.01 26.94
CA ASP A 348 -3.87 -27.02 27.12
C ASP A 348 -3.58 -28.27 26.28
N PHE A 349 -2.86 -29.22 26.89
CA PHE A 349 -2.56 -30.51 26.27
C PHE A 349 -3.80 -31.39 26.04
N VAL A 350 -4.86 -31.25 26.85
CA VAL A 350 -6.05 -32.10 26.77
C VAL A 350 -6.89 -31.69 25.56
N ALA A 351 -7.17 -30.39 25.44
CA ALA A 351 -7.87 -29.85 24.28
C ALA A 351 -7.03 -29.97 22.99
N ALA A 352 -5.70 -29.88 23.10
CA ALA A 352 -4.78 -30.11 21.98
C ALA A 352 -4.84 -31.56 21.46
N GLU A 353 -4.89 -32.56 22.34
CA GLU A 353 -5.07 -33.97 21.96
C GLU A 353 -6.46 -34.19 21.34
N GLU A 354 -7.52 -33.69 21.97
CA GLU A 354 -8.90 -33.88 21.52
C GLU A 354 -9.16 -33.31 20.12
N GLN A 355 -8.59 -32.15 19.81
CA GLN A 355 -8.80 -31.46 18.53
C GLN A 355 -7.78 -31.86 17.44
N TYR A 356 -6.73 -32.61 17.77
CA TYR A 356 -5.58 -32.90 16.90
C TYR A 356 -5.98 -33.41 15.50
N GLU A 357 -6.76 -34.51 15.46
CA GLU A 357 -7.18 -35.14 14.21
C GLU A 357 -8.09 -34.21 13.39
N SER A 358 -9.00 -33.49 14.05
CA SER A 358 -9.95 -32.59 13.37
C SER A 358 -9.23 -31.42 12.71
N LEU A 359 -8.25 -30.82 13.39
CA LEU A 359 -7.48 -29.68 12.87
C LEU A 359 -6.63 -30.07 11.65
N ILE A 360 -6.08 -31.29 11.63
CA ILE A 360 -5.36 -31.84 10.48
C ILE A 360 -6.32 -32.09 9.32
N GLN A 361 -7.42 -32.82 9.55
CA GLN A 361 -8.42 -33.15 8.54
C GLN A 361 -9.05 -31.90 7.91
N GLN A 362 -9.28 -30.84 8.69
CA GLN A 362 -9.80 -29.56 8.17
C GLN A 362 -8.84 -28.88 7.19
N LEU A 363 -7.52 -28.97 7.41
CA LEU A 363 -6.53 -28.41 6.48
C LEU A 363 -6.39 -29.29 5.24
N GLU A 364 -6.29 -30.61 5.42
CA GLU A 364 -6.11 -31.59 4.33
C GLU A 364 -7.32 -31.62 3.38
N ALA A 365 -8.56 -31.59 3.90
CA ALA A 365 -9.76 -31.52 3.07
C ALA A 365 -9.86 -30.21 2.28
N ALA A 366 -9.48 -29.08 2.90
CA ALA A 366 -9.43 -27.80 2.21
C ALA A 366 -8.31 -27.75 1.15
N GLU A 367 -7.21 -28.48 1.35
CA GLU A 367 -6.17 -28.66 0.35
C GLU A 367 -6.67 -29.49 -0.85
N GLU A 368 -7.38 -30.59 -0.57
CA GLU A 368 -7.94 -31.46 -1.61
C GLU A 368 -8.90 -30.68 -2.54
N GLU A 369 -9.77 -29.83 -1.98
CA GLU A 369 -10.65 -28.95 -2.77
C GLU A 369 -9.86 -28.05 -3.74
N VAL A 370 -8.70 -27.50 -3.33
CA VAL A 370 -7.84 -26.68 -4.20
C VAL A 370 -7.19 -27.55 -5.28
N ASN A 371 -6.64 -28.70 -4.90
CA ASN A 371 -5.91 -29.60 -5.81
C ASN A 371 -6.82 -30.20 -6.90
N GLN A 372 -8.07 -30.57 -6.56
CA GLN A 372 -9.07 -31.03 -7.53
C GLN A 372 -9.38 -29.95 -8.61
N HIS A 373 -9.45 -28.67 -8.22
CA HIS A 373 -9.75 -27.57 -9.15
C HIS A 373 -8.51 -27.03 -9.89
N ALA A 374 -7.31 -27.23 -9.34
CA ALA A 374 -6.05 -26.90 -10.00
C ALA A 374 -5.80 -27.75 -11.27
N THR A 375 -6.27 -29.00 -11.29
CA THR A 375 -6.09 -29.93 -12.43
C THR A 375 -7.10 -29.72 -13.57
N THR A 376 -8.28 -29.17 -13.28
CA THR A 376 -9.35 -28.92 -14.25
C THR A 376 -9.25 -27.56 -14.95
N THR A 377 -8.58 -26.58 -14.34
CA THR A 377 -8.53 -25.20 -14.85
C THR A 377 -7.41 -25.01 -15.89
N ASN A 378 -7.61 -25.55 -17.11
CA ASN A 378 -6.60 -25.51 -18.18
C ASN A 378 -6.53 -24.19 -18.98
N GLY A 379 -7.15 -23.10 -18.48
CA GLY A 379 -7.11 -21.81 -19.15
C GLY A 379 -7.92 -20.70 -18.47
N CYS A 380 -7.30 -19.98 -17.53
CA CYS A 380 -7.72 -18.62 -17.18
C CYS A 380 -6.49 -17.74 -16.82
N ASN A 381 -6.76 -16.58 -16.21
CA ASN A 381 -5.91 -15.39 -16.18
C ASN A 381 -4.53 -15.59 -15.48
N ARG A 382 -3.50 -15.93 -16.29
CA ARG A 382 -2.15 -16.33 -15.85
C ARG A 382 -1.53 -15.48 -14.72
N GLU A 383 -1.75 -14.17 -14.71
CA GLU A 383 -1.13 -13.23 -13.76
C GLU A 383 -1.80 -13.24 -12.37
N TRP A 384 -3.13 -13.38 -12.31
CA TRP A 384 -3.84 -13.49 -11.02
C TRP A 384 -3.65 -14.89 -10.43
N ASP A 385 -3.71 -15.92 -11.27
CA ASP A 385 -3.49 -17.30 -10.85
C ASP A 385 -2.05 -17.52 -10.35
N PHE A 386 -1.05 -16.85 -10.93
CA PHE A 386 0.33 -16.86 -10.42
C PHE A 386 0.42 -16.30 -8.99
N TYR A 387 -0.22 -15.16 -8.71
CA TYR A 387 -0.24 -14.57 -7.38
C TYR A 387 -0.97 -15.47 -6.37
N MET A 388 -2.18 -15.91 -6.71
CA MET A 388 -2.98 -16.76 -5.82
C MET A 388 -2.28 -18.09 -5.55
N ARG A 389 -1.55 -18.66 -6.51
CA ARG A 389 -0.76 -19.88 -6.29
C ARG A 389 0.39 -19.68 -5.31
N ASN A 390 1.11 -18.56 -5.41
CA ASN A 390 2.17 -18.24 -4.44
C ASN A 390 1.59 -17.97 -3.05
N LEU A 391 0.42 -17.32 -2.96
CA LEU A 391 -0.28 -17.10 -1.70
C LEU A 391 -0.83 -18.41 -1.08
N TYR A 392 -1.31 -19.33 -1.91
CA TYR A 392 -1.67 -20.70 -1.49
C TYR A 392 -0.49 -21.42 -0.84
N PHE A 393 0.67 -21.47 -1.50
CA PHE A 393 1.86 -22.10 -0.91
C PHE A 393 2.37 -21.35 0.34
N SER A 394 2.15 -20.04 0.45
CA SER A 394 2.41 -19.28 1.68
C SER A 394 1.53 -19.77 2.84
N ALA A 395 0.25 -20.05 2.56
CA ALA A 395 -0.69 -20.59 3.52
C ALA A 395 -0.43 -22.08 3.82
N ILE A 396 0.05 -22.89 2.87
CA ILE A 396 0.56 -24.25 3.11
C ILE A 396 1.72 -24.23 4.10
N ILE A 397 2.76 -23.42 3.85
CA ILE A 397 3.89 -23.23 4.77
C ILE A 397 3.38 -22.84 6.16
N LYS A 398 2.44 -21.91 6.23
CA LYS A 398 1.89 -21.40 7.49
C LYS A 398 1.08 -22.45 8.26
N GLY A 399 0.16 -23.14 7.59
CA GLY A 399 -0.71 -24.15 8.17
C GLY A 399 0.07 -25.36 8.68
N TYR A 400 0.93 -25.93 7.85
CA TYR A 400 1.78 -27.06 8.24
C TYR A 400 2.84 -26.68 9.29
N SER A 401 3.29 -25.42 9.35
CA SER A 401 4.10 -24.96 10.50
C SER A 401 3.31 -24.99 11.81
N CYS A 402 2.02 -24.64 11.79
CA CYS A 402 1.17 -24.70 12.98
C CYS A 402 0.87 -26.15 13.39
N ILE A 403 0.58 -27.04 12.44
CA ILE A 403 0.40 -28.48 12.72
C ILE A 403 1.71 -29.08 13.27
N LEU A 404 2.88 -28.71 12.72
CA LEU A 404 4.18 -29.10 13.27
C LEU A 404 4.34 -28.65 14.73
N PHE A 405 3.97 -27.42 15.07
CA PHE A 405 4.03 -26.93 16.45
C PHE A 405 3.10 -27.70 17.39
N LEU A 406 1.87 -28.01 16.95
CA LEU A 406 0.92 -28.83 17.71
C LEU A 406 1.45 -30.27 17.91
N THR A 407 2.05 -30.84 16.86
CA THR A 407 2.60 -32.20 16.85
C THR A 407 3.78 -32.31 17.80
N ASN A 408 4.74 -31.37 17.73
CA ASN A 408 5.83 -31.26 18.69
C ASN A 408 5.30 -31.15 20.12
N PHE A 409 4.36 -30.23 20.37
CA PHE A 409 3.77 -30.00 21.70
C PHE A 409 3.23 -31.29 22.30
N LEU A 410 2.42 -32.05 21.55
CA LEU A 410 1.85 -33.32 22.03
C LEU A 410 2.87 -34.44 22.29
N THR A 411 4.11 -34.35 21.79
CA THR A 411 5.17 -35.31 22.20
C THR A 411 5.61 -35.14 23.65
N HIS A 412 5.40 -33.95 24.25
CA HIS A 412 5.73 -33.68 25.66
C HIS A 412 4.59 -34.08 26.62
N TYR A 413 3.43 -34.48 26.11
CA TYR A 413 2.29 -34.85 26.94
C TYR A 413 2.41 -36.29 27.45
N ALA A 414 2.78 -36.46 28.71
CA ALA A 414 3.01 -37.77 29.32
C ALA A 414 1.80 -38.72 29.29
N ASN A 415 0.57 -38.19 29.19
CA ASN A 415 -0.66 -38.98 29.12
C ASN A 415 -1.25 -39.06 27.69
N CYS A 416 -0.45 -38.73 26.65
CA CYS A 416 -0.87 -38.76 25.27
C CYS A 416 -1.23 -40.17 24.82
N ARG A 417 -2.45 -40.33 24.30
CA ARG A 417 -3.02 -41.55 23.73
C ARG A 417 -2.61 -41.73 22.27
N LEU A 418 -2.17 -40.65 21.61
CA LEU A 418 -1.65 -40.70 20.25
C LEU A 418 -0.28 -41.40 20.24
N PRO A 419 -0.08 -42.47 19.44
CA PRO A 419 1.20 -43.15 19.38
C PRO A 419 2.32 -42.21 18.91
N LEU A 420 3.48 -42.23 19.58
CA LEU A 420 4.64 -41.39 19.22
C LEU A 420 5.06 -41.57 17.75
N ALA A 421 4.94 -42.78 17.21
CA ALA A 421 5.17 -43.06 15.79
C ALA A 421 4.25 -42.27 14.84
N LYS A 422 2.99 -42.02 15.24
CA LYS A 422 2.04 -41.19 14.48
C LYS A 422 2.44 -39.72 14.52
N LEU A 423 2.85 -39.21 15.69
CA LEU A 423 3.35 -37.84 15.85
C LEU A 423 4.64 -37.64 15.03
N ARG A 424 5.58 -38.58 15.06
CA ARG A 424 6.81 -38.54 14.24
C ARG A 424 6.50 -38.55 12.73
N ALA A 425 5.57 -39.40 12.28
CA ALA A 425 5.15 -39.43 10.88
C ALA A 425 4.48 -38.12 10.43
N GLN A 426 3.59 -37.54 11.24
CA GLN A 426 2.95 -36.27 10.92
C GLN A 426 3.96 -35.12 10.90
N ARG A 427 4.93 -35.13 11.82
CA ARG A 427 6.03 -34.16 11.84
C ARG A 427 6.86 -34.21 10.54
N ALA A 428 7.21 -35.41 10.06
CA ALA A 428 7.93 -35.58 8.80
C ALA A 428 7.12 -35.04 7.60
N ASN A 429 5.82 -35.36 7.55
CA ASN A 429 4.88 -34.84 6.54
C ASN A 429 4.84 -33.30 6.55
N CYS A 430 4.68 -32.67 7.72
CA CYS A 430 4.66 -31.21 7.84
C CYS A 430 5.94 -30.56 7.31
N ILE A 431 7.12 -31.11 7.62
CA ILE A 431 8.41 -30.60 7.13
C ILE A 431 8.52 -30.76 5.61
N GLN A 432 8.06 -31.89 5.05
CA GLN A 432 8.00 -32.12 3.61
C GLN A 432 7.11 -31.08 2.91
N MET A 433 5.90 -30.85 3.42
CA MET A 433 4.94 -29.89 2.84
C MET A 433 5.46 -28.44 2.92
N ILE A 434 6.07 -28.04 4.03
CA ILE A 434 6.72 -26.73 4.18
C ILE A 434 7.83 -26.54 3.14
N ARG A 435 8.72 -27.53 2.97
CA ARG A 435 9.84 -27.44 2.02
C ARG A 435 9.41 -27.51 0.56
N ALA A 436 8.37 -28.29 0.24
CA ALA A 436 7.77 -28.34 -1.09
C ALA A 436 7.13 -27.00 -1.46
N GLY A 437 6.34 -26.40 -0.55
CA GLY A 437 5.77 -25.06 -0.73
C GLY A 437 6.82 -23.97 -0.86
N ALA A 438 7.90 -24.05 -0.07
CA ALA A 438 9.03 -23.14 -0.16
C ALA A 438 9.73 -23.22 -1.52
N GLN A 439 9.98 -24.45 -2.01
CA GLN A 439 10.59 -24.66 -3.32
C GLN A 439 9.70 -24.09 -4.44
N PHE A 440 8.39 -24.31 -4.38
CA PHE A 440 7.46 -23.80 -5.38
C PHE A 440 7.52 -22.27 -5.51
N ILE A 441 7.58 -21.56 -4.37
CA ILE A 441 7.67 -20.09 -4.34
C ILE A 441 9.00 -19.63 -4.96
N ILE A 442 10.10 -20.31 -4.67
CA ILE A 442 11.44 -20.03 -5.23
C ILE A 442 11.50 -20.26 -6.75
N ASP A 443 10.97 -21.39 -7.22
CA ASP A 443 10.96 -21.75 -8.65
C ASP A 443 10.10 -20.75 -9.44
N SER A 444 8.93 -20.39 -8.88
CA SER A 444 8.05 -19.33 -9.40
C SER A 444 8.77 -17.99 -9.56
N ILE A 445 9.67 -17.69 -8.62
CA ILE A 445 10.45 -16.45 -8.59
C ILE A 445 11.60 -16.48 -9.58
N THR A 446 12.20 -17.63 -9.87
CA THR A 446 13.21 -17.74 -10.95
C THR A 446 12.59 -17.40 -12.32
N VAL A 447 11.36 -17.87 -12.58
CA VAL A 447 10.58 -17.51 -13.78
C VAL A 447 10.20 -16.03 -13.79
N ALA A 448 9.70 -15.50 -12.67
CA ALA A 448 9.37 -14.09 -12.55
C ALA A 448 10.62 -13.21 -12.75
N LEU A 449 11.68 -13.40 -11.95
CA LEU A 449 12.94 -12.65 -12.01
C LEU A 449 13.59 -12.70 -13.38
N SER A 450 13.54 -13.82 -14.09
CA SER A 450 14.04 -13.89 -15.47
C SER A 450 13.33 -12.87 -16.38
N THR A 451 12.02 -12.68 -16.19
CA THR A 451 11.21 -11.68 -16.88
C THR A 451 11.50 -10.26 -16.34
N LEU A 452 11.68 -10.10 -15.02
CA LEU A 452 12.04 -8.84 -14.35
C LEU A 452 13.41 -8.30 -14.80
N ILE A 453 14.37 -9.19 -15.05
CA ILE A 453 15.76 -8.87 -15.44
C ILE A 453 15.87 -8.69 -16.96
N ALA A 454 15.12 -9.44 -17.76
CA ALA A 454 15.05 -9.25 -19.21
C ALA A 454 14.36 -7.92 -19.60
N ALA A 455 13.49 -7.40 -18.73
CA ALA A 455 12.93 -6.06 -18.84
C ALA A 455 14.02 -4.98 -18.60
N LYS A 456 14.75 -4.63 -19.67
CA LYS A 456 15.69 -3.48 -19.69
C LYS A 456 15.04 -2.14 -19.30
N ASP A 457 13.72 -2.07 -19.35
CA ASP A 457 12.93 -0.89 -19.01
C ASP A 457 12.20 -1.13 -17.68
N LYS A 458 12.43 -0.24 -16.70
CA LYS A 458 11.85 -0.33 -15.34
C LYS A 458 10.38 0.12 -15.35
N SER A 459 9.57 -0.60 -16.12
CA SER A 459 8.16 -0.29 -16.39
C SER A 459 7.31 -0.37 -15.10
N PRO A 460 6.42 0.61 -14.84
CA PRO A 460 5.60 0.61 -13.63
C PRO A 460 4.74 -0.65 -13.44
N ARG A 461 4.30 -1.30 -14.53
CA ARG A 461 3.53 -2.57 -14.50
C ARG A 461 4.18 -3.63 -13.61
N VAL A 462 5.49 -3.70 -13.69
CA VAL A 462 6.33 -4.71 -13.06
C VAL A 462 6.38 -4.56 -11.53
N LEU A 463 6.16 -3.34 -11.02
CA LEU A 463 6.14 -3.06 -9.59
C LEU A 463 5.08 -3.88 -8.85
N PHE A 464 3.89 -4.03 -9.42
CA PHE A 464 2.79 -4.69 -8.72
C PHE A 464 3.08 -6.19 -8.54
N ASP A 465 3.71 -6.84 -9.52
CA ASP A 465 4.14 -8.23 -9.39
C ASP A 465 5.28 -8.39 -8.36
N ALA A 466 6.23 -7.44 -8.32
CA ALA A 466 7.26 -7.40 -7.28
C ALA A 466 6.64 -7.22 -5.87
N MET A 467 5.62 -6.37 -5.72
CA MET A 467 4.89 -6.18 -4.45
C MET A 467 4.14 -7.45 -4.01
N LYS A 468 3.50 -8.16 -4.95
CA LYS A 468 2.77 -9.42 -4.70
C LYS A 468 3.69 -10.50 -4.12
N MET A 469 4.96 -10.55 -4.54
CA MET A 469 5.92 -11.57 -4.11
C MET A 469 6.56 -11.33 -2.73
N VAL A 470 6.40 -10.15 -2.12
CA VAL A 470 6.99 -9.84 -0.80
C VAL A 470 6.51 -10.80 0.30
N TRP A 471 5.20 -11.10 0.35
CA TRP A 471 4.64 -11.98 1.38
C TRP A 471 4.99 -13.46 1.20
N PRO A 472 4.86 -14.06 0.00
CA PRO A 472 5.33 -15.43 -0.25
C PRO A 472 6.80 -15.61 0.10
N LEU A 473 7.67 -14.71 -0.36
CA LEU A 473 9.09 -14.74 -0.01
C LEU A 473 9.34 -14.65 1.48
N LYS A 474 8.67 -13.72 2.17
CA LYS A 474 8.81 -13.58 3.63
C LYS A 474 8.35 -14.84 4.35
N SER A 475 7.32 -15.54 3.86
CA SER A 475 6.85 -16.80 4.46
C SER A 475 7.91 -17.91 4.41
N VAL A 476 8.69 -17.99 3.33
CA VAL A 476 9.84 -18.89 3.22
C VAL A 476 10.97 -18.46 4.16
N TYR A 477 11.39 -17.19 4.07
CA TYR A 477 12.53 -16.66 4.82
C TYR A 477 12.42 -16.82 6.35
N VAL A 478 11.21 -16.63 6.90
CA VAL A 478 10.96 -16.74 8.36
C VAL A 478 10.64 -18.17 8.83
N SER A 479 10.45 -19.12 7.91
CA SER A 479 10.15 -20.51 8.27
C SER A 479 11.44 -21.24 8.66
N ASP A 480 11.64 -21.46 9.96
CA ASP A 480 12.80 -22.24 10.44
C ASP A 480 12.78 -23.72 9.97
N SER A 481 11.65 -24.22 9.44
CA SER A 481 11.50 -25.57 8.87
C SER A 481 11.81 -25.67 7.37
N ALA A 482 11.91 -24.53 6.67
CA ALA A 482 12.44 -24.49 5.31
C ALA A 482 13.96 -24.76 5.31
N LEU A 483 14.51 -25.22 4.18
CA LEU A 483 15.95 -25.45 4.06
C LEU A 483 16.72 -24.12 4.13
N ALA A 484 17.95 -24.13 4.66
CA ALA A 484 18.79 -22.93 4.73
C ALA A 484 18.95 -22.27 3.34
N GLU A 485 19.27 -23.06 2.31
CA GLU A 485 19.36 -22.60 0.92
C GLU A 485 18.05 -21.94 0.42
N GLN A 486 16.89 -22.48 0.79
CA GLN A 486 15.59 -21.91 0.41
C GLN A 486 15.39 -20.53 1.06
N ARG A 487 15.80 -20.38 2.32
CA ARG A 487 15.72 -19.11 3.05
C ARG A 487 16.70 -18.08 2.49
N ASP A 488 17.92 -18.49 2.16
CA ASP A 488 18.95 -17.63 1.56
C ASP A 488 18.52 -17.13 0.18
N GLN A 489 17.99 -18.02 -0.67
CA GLN A 489 17.44 -17.64 -1.98
C GLN A 489 16.25 -16.68 -1.84
N ALA A 490 15.38 -16.90 -0.85
CA ALA A 490 14.28 -16.00 -0.55
C ALA A 490 14.76 -14.62 -0.06
N GLU A 491 15.82 -14.55 0.76
CA GLU A 491 16.43 -13.29 1.20
C GLU A 491 17.03 -12.52 0.01
N VAL A 492 17.78 -13.19 -0.86
CA VAL A 492 18.35 -12.58 -2.07
C VAL A 492 17.25 -11.96 -2.95
N ALA A 493 16.14 -12.67 -3.16
CA ALA A 493 15.01 -12.17 -3.93
C ALA A 493 14.30 -10.96 -3.25
N LEU A 494 14.12 -10.99 -1.92
CA LEU A 494 13.58 -9.85 -1.15
C LEU A 494 14.48 -8.61 -1.25
N VAL A 495 15.78 -8.79 -1.08
CA VAL A 495 16.77 -7.70 -1.19
C VAL A 495 16.80 -7.12 -2.60
N PHE A 496 16.67 -7.97 -3.64
CA PHE A 496 16.56 -7.53 -5.03
C PHE A 496 15.28 -6.73 -5.27
N ILE A 497 14.11 -7.23 -4.87
CA ILE A 497 12.82 -6.52 -4.98
C ILE A 497 12.88 -5.15 -4.28
N GLY A 498 13.43 -5.11 -3.07
CA GLY A 498 13.53 -3.89 -2.29
C GLY A 498 14.48 -2.84 -2.87
N LYS A 499 15.58 -3.26 -3.50
CA LYS A 499 16.58 -2.36 -4.12
C LYS A 499 16.20 -1.93 -5.54
N GLU A 500 15.81 -2.87 -6.40
CA GLU A 500 15.63 -2.59 -7.83
C GLU A 500 14.24 -2.07 -8.19
N PHE A 501 13.20 -2.47 -7.44
CA PHE A 501 11.82 -2.02 -7.60
C PHE A 501 11.37 -1.07 -6.49
N GLY A 502 12.24 -0.78 -5.51
CA GLY A 502 11.96 0.22 -4.49
C GLY A 502 10.83 -0.16 -3.52
N VAL A 503 10.50 -1.46 -3.37
CA VAL A 503 9.49 -1.95 -2.44
C VAL A 503 10.12 -2.11 -1.06
N ARG A 504 10.18 -1.02 -0.28
CA ARG A 504 10.98 -0.97 0.96
C ARG A 504 10.62 -2.03 1.98
N GLN A 505 9.36 -2.50 2.02
CA GLN A 505 8.96 -3.58 2.93
C GLN A 505 9.74 -4.88 2.73
N ALA A 506 10.24 -5.14 1.51
CA ALA A 506 11.07 -6.31 1.24
C ALA A 506 12.47 -6.23 1.90
N LEU A 507 12.96 -5.02 2.23
CA LEU A 507 14.21 -4.82 2.97
C LEU A 507 14.04 -4.97 4.50
N HIS A 508 12.80 -5.11 4.98
CA HIS A 508 12.49 -5.26 6.40
C HIS A 508 12.28 -6.74 6.77
N THR A 509 13.39 -7.49 6.72
CA THR A 509 13.53 -8.91 7.07
C THR A 509 13.52 -9.16 8.58
N TYR A 510 12.60 -8.53 9.32
CA TYR A 510 12.44 -8.80 10.75
C TYR A 510 11.82 -10.18 10.99
N SER A 511 12.56 -11.00 11.76
CA SER A 511 12.09 -12.23 12.38
C SER A 511 11.95 -12.00 13.89
N ASP A 512 10.89 -11.32 14.30
CA ASP A 512 10.40 -11.47 15.67
C ASP A 512 9.81 -12.88 15.78
N ARG A 513 10.59 -13.80 16.33
CA ARG A 513 10.14 -15.18 16.60
C ARG A 513 8.87 -15.11 17.42
N MET A 514 7.78 -15.66 16.89
CA MET A 514 6.51 -15.73 17.61
C MET A 514 6.71 -16.42 18.97
N PRO A 515 6.24 -15.84 20.09
CA PRO A 515 6.40 -16.45 21.40
C PRO A 515 5.58 -17.74 21.47
N LEU A 516 6.28 -18.87 21.37
CA LEU A 516 5.77 -20.22 21.45
C LEU A 516 6.36 -20.92 22.69
N PRO A 517 5.62 -21.84 23.33
CA PRO A 517 6.20 -22.75 24.32
C PRO A 517 7.35 -23.55 23.70
N LEU A 518 8.32 -23.95 24.52
CA LEU A 518 9.51 -24.69 24.06
C LEU A 518 9.11 -26.05 23.48
N GLU A 519 8.11 -26.66 24.09
CA GLU A 519 7.46 -27.91 23.76
C GLU A 519 6.86 -27.91 22.34
N ALA A 520 6.38 -26.76 21.87
CA ALA A 520 5.91 -26.59 20.49
C ALA A 520 7.05 -26.41 19.48
N ARG A 521 8.20 -25.89 19.91
CA ARG A 521 9.33 -25.61 19.01
C ARG A 521 10.11 -26.86 18.64
N LEU A 522 10.22 -27.82 19.56
CA LEU A 522 11.03 -29.03 19.42
C LEU A 522 10.28 -30.24 20.01
N PRO A 523 10.35 -31.43 19.39
CA PRO A 523 9.78 -32.64 19.99
C PRO A 523 10.56 -33.08 21.23
N LEU A 524 9.93 -33.87 22.11
CA LEU A 524 10.51 -34.39 23.34
C LEU A 524 11.74 -35.28 23.08
N GLU A 525 11.64 -36.17 22.09
CA GLU A 525 12.69 -37.12 21.71
C GLU A 525 12.83 -37.18 20.18
N MET A 526 14.07 -37.36 19.73
CA MET A 526 14.45 -37.58 18.34
C MET A 526 15.22 -38.89 18.20
N GLU A 527 14.86 -39.70 17.21
CA GLU A 527 15.61 -40.91 16.85
C GLU A 527 16.79 -40.60 15.91
N PRO A 528 17.81 -41.48 15.84
CA PRO A 528 18.81 -41.44 14.79
C PRO A 528 18.18 -41.55 13.40
N GLY A 529 18.15 -40.43 12.67
CA GLY A 529 17.54 -40.31 11.33
C GLY A 529 16.31 -39.40 11.25
N ASP A 530 15.75 -38.97 12.39
CA ASP A 530 14.71 -37.94 12.41
C ASP A 530 15.28 -36.59 11.91
N ASP A 531 14.46 -35.82 11.18
CA ASP A 531 14.88 -34.51 10.68
C ASP A 531 15.00 -33.50 11.82
N ALA A 532 16.22 -33.04 12.11
CA ALA A 532 16.51 -32.11 13.21
C ALA A 532 15.99 -30.68 13.01
N THR A 533 15.22 -30.39 11.95
CA THR A 533 14.75 -29.04 11.63
C THR A 533 13.41 -28.72 12.30
N PRO A 534 13.23 -27.58 13.00
CA PRO A 534 14.22 -26.54 13.26
C PRO A 534 15.28 -27.00 14.28
N ALA A 535 16.54 -26.66 14.04
CA ALA A 535 17.68 -27.14 14.84
C ALA A 535 17.49 -26.89 16.34
N PHE A 536 17.85 -27.90 17.16
CA PHE A 536 17.95 -27.77 18.60
C PHE A 536 18.93 -26.64 18.97
N SER A 537 18.40 -25.48 19.32
CA SER A 537 19.14 -24.47 20.07
C SER A 537 19.14 -24.89 21.55
N GLN A 538 20.26 -25.42 22.04
CA GLN A 538 20.53 -25.52 23.47
C GLN A 538 20.63 -24.13 24.11
#